data_AF-A0A970L8F9-F1
#
_entry.id   AF-A0A970L8F9-F1
#
_cell.length_a   1.000
_cell.length_b   1.000
_cell.length_c   1.000
_cell.angle_alpha   90.00
_cell.angle_beta   90.00
_cell.angle_gamma   90.00
#
_symmetry.space_group_name_H-M   'P 1'
#
loop_
_entity.id
_entity.type
_entity.pdbx_description
1 polymer ?
#
loop_
_entity_poly.entity_id
_entity_poly.type
_entity_poly.pdbx_seq_one_letter_code
_entity_poly.pdbx_strand_id
1 'polypeptide(L)'
;MGKTVILQQKVRECLENLIQILFENDYFGFEESAQIYVSKIYDFIEFDIINFPYKIFPEKLKHLGTKYAFYKANENTTWYIFLK
;
A
#
# COMPACT_ATOMS: atom_id res chain seq x y z
N MET A 1 -10.17 11.16 -20.63
CA MET A 1 -10.52 9.92 -19.89
C MET A 1 -9.66 9.87 -18.64
N GLY A 2 -10.27 9.93 -17.45
CA GLY A 2 -9.53 9.79 -16.19
C GLY A 2 -9.08 8.36 -15.98
N LYS A 3 -7.95 8.17 -15.29
CA LYS A 3 -7.53 6.86 -14.78
C LYS A 3 -8.25 6.64 -13.44
N THR A 4 -8.67 5.41 -13.17
CA THR A 4 -9.32 5.02 -11.90
C THR A 4 -8.58 3.83 -11.33
N VAL A 5 -8.35 3.84 -10.02
CA VAL A 5 -7.71 2.74 -9.29
C VAL A 5 -8.81 1.87 -8.71
N ILE A 6 -8.72 0.55 -8.93
CA ILE A 6 -9.64 -0.43 -8.37
C ILE A 6 -8.84 -1.29 -7.38
N LEU A 7 -9.17 -1.16 -6.10
CA LEU A 7 -8.56 -1.97 -5.04
C LEU A 7 -9.29 -3.30 -4.91
N GLN A 8 -8.54 -4.40 -4.96
CA GLN A 8 -9.12 -5.73 -4.75
C GLN A 8 -9.62 -5.87 -3.31
N GLN A 9 -10.75 -6.56 -3.13
CA GLN A 9 -11.36 -6.75 -1.81
C GLN A 9 -10.39 -7.33 -0.78
N LYS A 10 -9.60 -8.35 -1.16
CA LYS A 10 -8.56 -8.94 -0.28
C LYS A 10 -7.49 -7.94 0.16
N VAL A 11 -7.20 -6.90 -0.62
CA VAL A 11 -6.22 -5.87 -0.27
C VAL A 11 -6.83 -4.92 0.75
N ARG A 12 -8.10 -4.54 0.58
CA ARG A 12 -8.86 -3.79 1.58
C ARG A 12 -8.87 -4.53 2.92
N GLU A 13 -9.28 -5.81 2.92
CA GLU A 13 -9.28 -6.64 4.13
C GLU A 13 -7.90 -6.76 4.78
N CYS A 14 -6.84 -6.90 3.97
CA CYS A 14 -5.46 -6.91 4.46
C CYS A 14 -5.08 -5.59 5.15
N LEU A 15 -5.43 -4.44 4.56
CA LEU A 15 -5.16 -3.13 5.14
C LEU A 15 -5.98 -2.87 6.41
N GLU A 16 -7.24 -3.30 6.46
CA GLU A 16 -8.04 -3.23 7.71
C GLU A 16 -7.41 -4.09 8.81
N ASN A 17 -7.05 -5.35 8.51
CA ASN A 17 -6.40 -6.25 9.47
C ASN A 17 -5.03 -5.73 9.92
N LEU A 18 -4.33 -4.99 9.05
CA LEU A 18 -3.03 -4.41 9.37
C LEU A 18 -3.12 -3.41 10.53
N ILE A 19 -4.24 -2.70 10.68
CA ILE A 19 -4.44 -1.76 11.81
C ILE A 19 -4.32 -2.51 13.13
N GLN A 20 -5.05 -3.62 13.27
CA GLN A 20 -5.03 -4.46 14.47
C GLN A 20 -3.64 -5.06 14.69
N ILE A 21 -2.99 -5.59 13.64
CA ILE A 21 -1.63 -6.14 13.74
C ILE A 21 -0.64 -5.09 14.24
N LEU A 22 -0.69 -3.87 13.71
CA LEU A 22 0.22 -2.80 14.10
C LEU A 22 0.01 -2.37 15.56
N PHE A 23 -1.24 -2.35 16.02
CA PHE A 23 -1.57 -2.03 17.40
C PHE A 23 -1.18 -3.15 18.37
N GLU A 24 -1.57 -4.40 18.10
CA GLU A 24 -1.30 -5.56 18.97
C GLU A 24 0.20 -5.88 19.11
N ASN A 25 1.01 -5.51 18.11
CA ASN A 25 2.46 -5.70 18.15
C ASN A 25 3.22 -4.46 18.63
N ASP A 26 2.54 -3.49 19.27
CA ASP A 26 3.13 -2.28 19.86
C ASP A 26 3.95 -1.42 18.88
N TYR A 27 3.68 -1.50 17.57
CA TYR A 27 4.27 -0.57 16.60
C TYR A 27 3.77 0.87 16.82
N PHE A 28 2.55 0.99 17.35
CA PHE A 28 1.96 2.26 17.79
C PHE A 28 1.36 2.10 19.18
N GLY A 29 1.56 3.10 20.04
CA GLY A 29 0.99 3.10 21.40
C GLY A 29 -0.52 3.37 21.46
N PHE A 30 -1.15 3.69 20.33
CA PHE A 30 -2.58 3.97 20.21
C PHE A 30 -3.11 3.38 18.89
N GLU A 31 -4.30 2.78 18.93
CA GLU A 31 -4.94 2.20 17.73
C GLU A 31 -5.20 3.27 16.67
N GLU A 32 -5.59 4.47 17.08
CA GLU A 32 -5.82 5.61 16.18
C GLU A 32 -4.56 5.98 15.38
N SER A 33 -3.38 5.78 15.97
CA SER A 33 -2.12 6.01 15.25
C SER A 33 -1.90 4.96 14.15
N ALA A 34 -2.28 3.70 14.38
CA ALA A 34 -2.27 2.66 13.35
C ALA A 34 -3.31 2.94 12.26
N GLN A 35 -4.52 3.40 12.62
CA GLN A 35 -5.56 3.81 11.68
C GLN A 35 -5.07 4.96 10.78
N ILE A 36 -4.48 6.02 11.36
CA ILE A 36 -3.88 7.13 10.61
C ILE A 36 -2.78 6.64 9.68
N TYR A 37 -1.94 5.71 10.14
CA TYR A 37 -0.88 5.13 9.32
C TYR A 37 -1.44 4.41 8.08
N VAL A 38 -2.45 3.56 8.27
CA VAL A 38 -3.10 2.82 7.18
C VAL A 38 -3.88 3.76 6.25
N SER A 39 -4.55 4.79 6.78
CA SER A 39 -5.23 5.82 5.99
C SER A 39 -4.29 6.47 4.98
N LYS A 40 -3.05 6.78 5.36
CA LYS A 40 -2.05 7.35 4.44
C LYS A 40 -1.66 6.40 3.31
N ILE A 41 -1.71 5.08 3.54
CA ILE A 41 -1.49 4.08 2.49
C ILE A 41 -2.66 4.12 1.50
N TYR A 42 -3.90 4.20 2.00
CA TYR A 42 -5.09 4.38 1.15
C TYR A 42 -5.01 5.67 0.33
N ASP A 43 -4.69 6.80 0.96
CA ASP A 43 -4.58 8.09 0.28
C ASP A 43 -3.57 8.03 -0.88
N PHE A 44 -2.40 7.41 -0.64
CA PHE A 44 -1.40 7.22 -1.69
C PHE A 44 -1.95 6.37 -2.85
N ILE A 45 -2.64 5.27 -2.54
CA ILE A 45 -3.22 4.37 -3.54
C ILE A 45 -4.34 5.06 -4.34
N GLU A 46 -5.14 5.91 -3.71
CA GLU A 46 -6.30 6.53 -4.36
C GLU A 46 -5.89 7.75 -5.20
N PHE A 47 -5.04 8.61 -4.66
CA PHE A 47 -4.80 9.93 -5.23
C PHE A 47 -3.44 10.03 -5.93
N ASP A 48 -2.40 9.41 -5.38
CA ASP A 48 -1.02 9.64 -5.85
C ASP A 48 -0.55 8.59 -6.86
N ILE A 49 -0.98 7.34 -6.67
CA ILE A 49 -0.41 6.20 -7.40
C ILE A 49 -0.57 6.35 -8.91
N ILE A 50 -1.62 7.02 -9.38
CA ILE A 50 -1.95 7.22 -10.81
C ILE A 50 -0.86 8.03 -11.53
N ASN A 51 -0.28 9.01 -10.82
CA ASN A 51 0.73 9.93 -11.33
C ASN A 51 2.15 9.54 -10.89
N PHE A 52 2.27 8.54 -10.02
CA PHE A 52 3.54 8.06 -9.49
C PHE A 52 4.32 7.24 -10.54
N PRO A 53 5.66 7.40 -10.63
CA PRO A 53 6.48 6.62 -11.56
C PRO A 53 6.46 5.13 -11.19
N TYR A 54 5.97 4.31 -12.11
CA TYR A 54 5.97 2.86 -11.95
C TYR A 54 7.30 2.24 -12.37
N LYS A 55 7.67 1.16 -11.68
CA LYS A 55 8.77 0.27 -12.06
C LYS A 55 8.23 -1.00 -12.69
N ILE A 56 8.96 -1.53 -13.67
CA ILE A 56 8.65 -2.82 -14.29
C ILE A 56 9.27 -3.92 -13.45
N PHE A 57 8.55 -5.03 -13.27
CA PHE A 57 9.11 -6.18 -12.57
C PHE A 57 10.30 -6.78 -13.33
N PRO A 58 11.40 -7.16 -12.62
CA PRO A 58 12.43 -7.99 -13.20
C PRO A 58 11.83 -9.27 -13.79
N GLU A 59 12.42 -9.82 -14.86
CA GLU A 59 11.85 -10.98 -15.56
C GLU A 59 11.51 -12.16 -14.64
N LYS A 60 12.37 -12.41 -13.64
CA LYS A 60 12.19 -13.49 -12.65
C LYS A 60 10.95 -13.32 -11.76
N LEU A 61 10.40 -12.11 -11.67
CA LEU A 61 9.28 -11.74 -10.80
C LEU A 61 8.02 -11.31 -11.57
N LYS A 62 8.02 -11.42 -12.91
CA LYS A 62 6.86 -11.08 -13.76
C LYS A 62 5.58 -11.83 -13.39
N HIS A 63 5.69 -12.99 -12.73
CA HIS A 63 4.53 -13.76 -12.26
C HIS A 63 3.74 -13.06 -11.14
N LEU A 64 4.37 -12.13 -10.39
CA LEU A 64 3.74 -11.36 -9.32
C LEU A 64 2.98 -10.13 -9.85
N GLY A 65 3.34 -9.63 -11.02
CA GLY A 65 2.74 -8.45 -11.64
C GLY A 65 3.58 -7.91 -12.81
N THR A 66 3.03 -6.94 -13.53
CA THR A 66 3.74 -6.30 -14.66
C THR A 66 4.44 -5.02 -14.21
N LYS A 67 3.84 -4.30 -13.26
CA LYS A 67 4.36 -3.04 -12.72
C LYS A 67 4.18 -3.00 -11.21
N TYR A 68 5.01 -2.19 -10.56
CA TYR A 68 4.83 -1.86 -9.15
C TYR A 68 5.18 -0.40 -8.87
N ALA A 69 4.55 0.14 -7.83
CA ALA A 69 4.94 1.39 -7.19
C ALA A 69 5.51 1.09 -5.79
N PHE A 70 6.28 2.03 -5.26
CA PHE A 70 6.75 1.96 -3.88
C PHE A 70 6.29 3.21 -3.14
N TYR A 71 5.74 3.01 -1.94
CA TYR A 71 5.31 4.06 -1.04
C TYR A 71 6.18 4.02 0.20
N LYS A 72 6.98 5.06 0.42
CA LYS A 72 7.83 5.19 1.61
C LYS A 72 7.03 5.85 2.72
N ALA A 73 6.50 5.05 3.65
CA ALA A 73 5.67 5.56 4.75
C ALA A 73 6.49 6.31 5.80
N ASN A 74 7.74 5.88 6.02
CA ASN A 74 8.71 6.55 6.88
C ASN A 74 10.14 6.11 6.48
N GLU A 75 11.16 6.49 7.26
CA GLU A 75 12.57 6.15 6.96
C GLU A 75 12.85 4.65 6.89
N ASN A 76 12.11 3.84 7.64
CA ASN A 76 12.36 2.42 7.86
C ASN A 76 11.35 1.50 7.16
N THR A 77 10.23 2.02 6.65
CA THR A 77 9.15 1.22 6.07
C THR A 77 8.81 1.69 4.66
N THR A 78 8.90 0.75 3.71
CA THR A 78 8.47 0.95 2.33
C THR A 78 7.47 -0.13 1.94
N TRP A 79 6.29 0.30 1.52
CA TRP A 79 5.25 -0.57 0.95
C TRP A 79 5.45 -0.73 -0.55
N TYR A 80 5.33 -1.96 -1.02
CA TYR A 80 5.38 -2.27 -2.44
C TYR A 80 3.97 -2.59 -2.93
N ILE A 81 3.48 -1.79 -3.88
CA ILE A 81 2.12 -1.89 -4.40
C ILE A 81 2.20 -2.48 -5.80
N PHE A 82 1.67 -3.69 -5.97
CA PHE A 82 1.73 -4.43 -7.21
C PHE A 82 0.51 -4.13 -8.07
N LEU A 83 0.76 -3.77 -9.33
CA LEU A 83 -0.24 -3.39 -10.31
C LEU A 83 -0.33 -4.51 -11.36
N LYS A 84 -1.53 -5.05 -11.53
CA LYS A 84 -1.84 -6.11 -12.48
C LYS A 84 -2.89 -5.63 -13.46
#